data_AF-A0A6P1F4V6-F1
#
_entry.id   AF-A0A6P1F4V6-F1
#
_cell.length_a   1.000
_cell.length_b   1.000
_cell.length_c   1.000
_cell.angle_alpha   90.00
_cell.angle_beta   90.00
_cell.angle_gamma   90.00
#
_symmetry.space_group_name_H-M   'P 1'
#
loop_
_entity.id
_entity.type
_entity.pdbx_description
1 polymer ?
#
loop_
_entity_poly.entity_id
_entity_poly.type
_entity_poly.pdbx_seq_one_letter_code
_entity_poly.pdbx_strand_id
1 'polypeptide(L)' 'MPPLSEDPSRPVLRALIAAFTDPGAVDPGLAAQVLADARELLPEDVESPRMPTLMVPRSAVLEVPDGSPVPPAAL' A
#
# COMPACT_ATOMS: atom_id res chain seq x y z
N MET A 1 31.25 -22.78 -10.31
CA MET A 1 30.46 -21.63 -9.82
C MET A 1 31.39 -20.79 -8.97
N PRO A 2 31.68 -19.54 -9.32
CA PRO A 2 32.45 -18.66 -8.43
C PRO A 2 31.65 -18.45 -7.13
N PRO A 3 32.31 -18.24 -5.97
CA PRO A 3 31.60 -17.88 -4.75
C PRO A 3 30.88 -16.55 -4.98
N LEU A 4 29.57 -16.52 -4.71
CA LEU A 4 28.81 -15.28 -4.68
C LEU A 4 29.47 -14.39 -3.64
N SER A 5 30.22 -13.37 -4.07
CA SER A 5 30.84 -12.38 -3.21
C SER A 5 29.83 -11.96 -2.15
N GLU A 6 30.18 -12.10 -0.87
CA GLU A 6 29.31 -11.68 0.22
C GLU A 6 28.98 -10.22 0.00
N ASP A 7 27.70 -9.95 -0.27
CA ASP A 7 27.24 -8.60 -0.56
C ASP A 7 27.43 -7.73 0.70
N PRO A 8 28.32 -6.73 0.66
CA PRO A 8 28.64 -5.91 1.82
C PRO A 8 27.46 -5.07 2.28
N SER A 9 26.37 -4.98 1.49
CA SER A 9 25.13 -4.30 1.88
C SER A 9 24.28 -5.11 2.86
N ARG A 10 24.47 -6.43 2.97
CA ARG A 10 23.63 -7.30 3.82
C ARG A 10 23.62 -6.92 5.30
N PRO A 11 24.76 -6.62 5.95
CA PRO A 11 24.78 -6.18 7.35
C PRO A 11 24.03 -4.85 7.54
N VAL A 12 24.20 -3.91 6.61
CA VAL A 12 23.56 -2.60 6.65
C VAL A 12 22.05 -2.73 6.51
N LEU A 13 21.57 -3.55 5.56
CA LEU A 13 20.15 -3.80 5.36
C LEU A 13 19.51 -4.44 6.61
N ARG A 14 20.19 -5.40 7.25
CA ARG A 14 19.71 -6.00 8.50
C ARG A 14 19.61 -4.95 9.62
N ALA A 15 20.58 -4.05 9.72
CA ALA A 15 20.56 -2.97 10.70
C ALA A 15 19.39 -2.00 10.46
N LEU A 16 19.12 -1.64 9.21
CA LEU A 16 17.95 -0.83 8.84
C LEU A 16 16.64 -1.55 9.19
N ILE A 17 16.48 -2.82 8.83
CA ILE A 17 15.27 -3.59 9.16
C ILE A 17 15.06 -3.62 10.68
N ALA A 18 16.12 -3.90 11.45
CA ALA A 18 16.06 -3.90 12.90
C ALA A 18 15.66 -2.54 13.48
N ALA A 19 16.24 -1.45 12.97
CA ALA A 19 15.96 -0.08 13.42
C ALA A 19 14.51 0.34 13.19
N PHE A 20 13.85 -0.17 12.14
CA PHE A 20 12.45 0.14 11.79
C PHE A 20 11.46 -0.96 12.22
N THR A 21 11.89 -1.99 12.95
CA THR A 21 11.02 -3.09 13.40
C THR A 21 10.02 -2.61 14.47
N ASP A 22 10.46 -1.70 15.35
CA ASP A 22 9.57 -1.05 16.32
C ASP A 22 9.28 0.40 15.87
N PRO A 23 8.06 0.69 15.39
CA PRO A 23 7.72 1.99 14.81
C PRO A 23 7.81 3.16 15.82
N GLY A 24 7.81 2.88 17.13
CA GLY A 24 7.96 3.91 18.17
C GLY A 24 9.41 4.18 18.60
N ALA A 25 10.35 3.32 18.22
CA ALA A 25 11.75 3.38 18.66
C ALA A 25 12.72 3.90 17.59
N VAL A 26 12.22 4.24 16.40
CA VAL A 26 13.04 4.74 15.30
C VAL A 26 13.59 6.12 15.62
N ASP A 27 14.90 6.31 15.43
CA ASP A 27 15.50 7.64 15.51
C ASP A 27 14.90 8.59 14.46
N PRO A 28 14.41 9.78 14.83
CA PRO A 28 13.74 10.68 13.91
C PRO A 28 14.66 11.22 12.79
N GLY A 29 15.96 11.36 13.06
CA GLY A 29 16.95 11.77 12.05
C GLY A 29 17.15 10.67 11.01
N LEU A 30 17.29 9.42 11.45
CA LEU A 30 17.38 8.25 10.57
C LEU A 30 16.11 8.08 9.73
N ALA A 31 14.93 8.24 10.33
CA ALA A 31 13.66 8.19 9.60
C ALA A 31 13.57 9.28 8.52
N ALA A 32 13.99 10.51 8.84
CA ALA A 32 13.99 11.61 7.88
C ALA A 32 14.95 11.36 6.70
N GLN A 33 16.14 10.81 6.97
CA GLN A 33 17.11 10.47 5.94
C GLN A 33 16.59 9.36 5.01
N VAL A 34 16.08 8.26 5.56
CA VAL A 34 15.51 7.17 4.76
C VAL A 34 14.34 7.65 3.91
N LEU A 35 13.51 8.56 4.43
CA LEU A 35 12.41 9.15 3.67
C LEU A 35 12.91 10.05 2.53
N ALA A 36 13.97 10.82 2.74
CA ALA A 36 14.57 11.66 1.71
C ALA A 36 15.15 10.80 0.57
N ASP A 37 15.92 9.77 0.93
CA ASP A 37 16.51 8.82 -0.03
C ASP A 37 15.39 8.07 -0.81
N ALA A 38 14.32 7.66 -0.12
CA ALA A 38 13.19 6.98 -0.75
C ALA A 38 12.47 7.88 -1.77
N ARG A 39 12.33 9.19 -1.50
CA ARG A 39 11.73 10.15 -2.44
C ARG A 39 12.61 10.40 -3.67
N GLU A 40 13.93 10.35 -3.51
CA GLU A 40 14.83 10.45 -4.66
C GLU A 40 14.72 9.22 -5.57
N LEU A 41 14.51 8.04 -4.97
CA LEU A 41 14.41 6.76 -5.68
C LEU A 41 13.02 6.47 -6.24
N LEU A 42 11.97 6.96 -5.60
CA LEU A 42 10.57 6.84 -6.03
C LEU A 42 10.15 8.16 -6.67
N PRO A 43 10.26 8.33 -8.00
CA PRO A 43 9.75 9.52 -8.65
C PRO A 43 8.26 9.70 -8.31
N GLU A 44 7.88 10.94 -7.97
CA GLU A 44 6.51 11.34 -7.62
C GLU A 44 5.47 11.02 -8.71
N ASP A 45 5.93 10.63 -9.91
CA ASP A 45 5.15 10.26 -11.09
C ASP A 45 4.64 8.80 -11.09
N VAL A 46 4.41 8.20 -9.93
CA VAL A 46 3.38 7.14 -9.87
C VAL A 46 2.03 7.85 -9.85
N GLU A 47 1.66 8.45 -10.99
CA GLU A 47 0.27 8.75 -11.31
C GLU A 47 -0.50 7.46 -11.04
N SER A 48 -1.13 7.39 -9.87
CA SER A 48 -2.05 6.30 -9.56
C SER A 48 -3.03 6.27 -10.73
N PRO A 49 -3.13 5.18 -11.51
CA PRO A 49 -4.01 5.16 -12.65
C PRO A 49 -5.39 5.49 -12.13
N ARG A 50 -5.88 6.70 -12.46
CA ARG A 50 -7.24 7.11 -12.10
C ARG A 50 -8.13 6.08 -12.77
N MET A 51 -8.71 5.18 -11.99
CA MET A 51 -9.72 4.27 -12.51
C MET A 51 -10.74 5.14 -13.23
N PRO A 52 -10.96 4.96 -14.53
CA PRO A 52 -12.01 5.68 -15.21
C PRO A 52 -13.31 5.32 -14.49
N THR A 53 -13.95 6.32 -13.88
CA THR A 53 -15.29 6.13 -13.33
C THR A 53 -16.14 5.62 -14.47
N LEU A 54 -16.53 4.35 -14.42
CA LEU A 54 -17.44 3.77 -15.40
C LEU A 54 -18.73 4.58 -15.35
N MET A 55 -18.93 5.46 -16.32
CA MET A 55 -20.22 6.11 -16.51
C MET A 55 -21.18 5.05 -17.01
N VAL A 56 -21.97 4.50 -16.09
CA VAL A 56 -23.09 3.63 -16.44
C VAL A 56 -24.06 4.46 -17.28
N PRO A 57 -24.36 4.07 -18.53
CA PRO A 57 -25.35 4.77 -19.34
C PRO A 57 -26.70 4.80 -18.59
N ARG A 58 -27.42 5.92 -18.64
CA ARG A 58 -28.74 6.07 -17.98
C ARG A 58 -29.78 5.03 -18.42
N SER A 59 -29.53 4.29 -19.50
CA SER A 59 -30.36 3.19 -20.00
C SER A 59 -30.05 1.83 -19.37
N ALA A 60 -29.03 1.71 -18.53
CA ALA A 60 -28.75 0.49 -17.77
C ALA A 60 -29.77 0.38 -16.63
N VAL A 61 -30.89 -0.29 -16.92
CA VAL A 61 -31.81 -0.78 -15.90
C VAL A 61 -31.06 -1.89 -15.15
N LEU A 62 -30.49 -1.55 -14.00
CA LEU A 62 -30.11 -2.54 -12.99
C LEU A 62 -31.42 -3.07 -12.43
N GLU A 63 -31.82 -4.27 -12.87
CA GLU A 63 -32.90 -5.01 -12.21
C GLU A 63 -32.58 -5.06 -10.71
N VAL A 64 -33.42 -4.39 -9.92
CA VAL A 64 -33.34 -4.40 -8.47
C VAL A 64 -33.51 -5.87 -8.05
N PRO A 65 -32.55 -6.48 -7.35
CA PRO A 65 -32.80 -7.79 -6.77
C PRO A 65 -33.93 -7.61 -5.75
N ASP A 66 -35.04 -8.32 -5.96
CA ASP A 66 -36.23 -8.26 -5.11
C ASP A 66 -35.81 -8.32 -3.63
N GLY A 67 -36.19 -7.27 -2.90
CA GLY A 67 -35.88 -7.15 -1.47
C GLY A 67 -36.42 -8.36 -0.72
N SER A 68 -35.56 -9.00 0.07
CA SER A 68 -35.94 -10.12 0.93
C SER A 68 -37.17 -9.75 1.78
N PRO A 69 -38.24 -10.57 1.78
CA PRO A 69 -39.47 -10.23 2.50
C PRO A 69 -39.20 -10.18 4.01
N VAL A 70 -39.46 -9.03 4.62
CA VAL A 70 -39.34 -8.86 6.08
C VAL A 70 -40.44 -9.71 6.75
N PRO A 71 -40.11 -10.58 7.72
CA PRO A 71 -41.15 -11.31 8.46
C PRO A 71 -41.96 -10.33 9.33
N PRO A 72 -43.28 -10.55 9.50
CA PRO A 72 -44.13 -9.64 10.24
C PRO A 72 -43.66 -9.51 11.69
N ALA A 73 -43.65 -8.28 12.19
CA ALA A 73 -43.35 -7.98 13.59
C ALA A 73 -44.30 -8.77 14.50
N ALA A 74 -43.74 -9.47 15.48
CA ALA A 74 -44.51 -10.12 16.53
C ALA A 74 -45.28 -9.06 17.33
N LEU A 75 -46.60 -9.20 17.36
CA LEU A 75 -47.51 -8.51 18.29
C LEU A 75 -47.46 -9.18 19.66
#